data_AF-A0A2E4W8J9-F1
#
_entry.id   AF-A0A2E4W8J9-F1
#
_cell.length_a   1.000
_cell.length_b   1.000
_cell.length_c   1.000
_cell.angle_alpha   90.00
_cell.angle_beta   90.00
_cell.angle_gamma   90.00
#
_symmetry.space_group_name_H-M   'P 1'
#
loop_
_entity.id
_entity.type
_entity.pdbx_description
1 polymer ?
#
loop_
_entity_poly.entity_id
_entity_poly.type
_entity_poly.pdbx_seq_one_letter_code
_entity_poly.pdbx_strand_id
1 'polypeptide(L)'
;MILHTYSDGKREWIVEDLWEAAKDLEVFEADTKSFIDQLEESVWGEMNGLDLIAHLYKLTHANFDYPIILDPEGYIMDGMHRLSKAFLERRETIPVVMFDKDNLPDPSYIREKDNFLFLISDTSFVYHKWENNVMNCQKYMIEAYNEEDAFKAVNKMFPDRYIQILRD
;
A
#
# COMPACT_ATOMS: atom_id res chain seq x y z
N MET A 1 22.06 4.16 -12.31
CA MET A 1 21.71 2.76 -12.64
C MET A 1 21.88 1.98 -11.36
N ILE A 2 20.78 1.60 -10.71
CA ILE A 2 20.83 0.79 -9.49
C ILE A 2 21.04 -0.64 -9.99
N LEU A 3 22.15 -1.28 -9.58
CA LEU A 3 22.38 -2.69 -9.87
C LEU A 3 21.42 -3.51 -9.01
N HIS A 4 20.66 -4.40 -9.65
CA HIS A 4 19.78 -5.33 -8.95
C HIS A 4 20.61 -6.51 -8.48
N THR A 5 20.80 -6.62 -7.16
CA THR A 5 21.63 -7.67 -6.57
C THR A 5 20.83 -8.51 -5.57
N TYR A 6 21.23 -9.78 -5.45
CA TYR A 6 20.85 -10.65 -4.35
C TYR A 6 22.04 -10.77 -3.40
N SER A 7 21.78 -10.75 -2.09
CA SER A 7 22.79 -10.94 -1.06
C SER A 7 22.32 -11.98 -0.05
N ASP A 8 23.23 -12.87 0.35
CA ASP A 8 23.03 -13.79 1.47
C ASP A 8 23.63 -13.26 2.80
N GLY A 9 24.02 -11.99 2.81
CA GLY A 9 24.69 -11.32 3.93
C GLY A 9 26.21 -11.49 3.97
N LYS A 10 26.80 -12.31 3.10
CA LYS A 10 28.27 -12.48 2.99
C LYS A 10 28.78 -12.35 1.57
N ARG A 11 27.94 -12.71 0.60
CA ARG A 11 28.22 -12.74 -0.82
C ARG A 11 27.11 -11.99 -1.53
N GLU A 12 27.46 -11.38 -2.65
CA GLU A 12 26.53 -10.67 -3.51
C GLU A 12 26.60 -11.24 -4.91
N TRP A 13 25.44 -11.32 -5.54
CA TRP A 13 25.28 -11.74 -6.93
C TRP A 13 24.51 -10.68 -7.68
N ILE A 14 24.95 -10.41 -8.91
CA ILE A 14 24.18 -9.63 -9.87
C ILE A 14 23.02 -10.50 -10.34
N VAL A 15 21.79 -9.99 -10.25
CA VAL A 15 20.58 -10.77 -10.55
C VAL A 15 20.56 -11.21 -12.02
N GLU A 16 21.10 -10.40 -12.93
CA GLU A 16 21.25 -10.74 -14.34
C GLU A 16 22.15 -11.96 -14.57
N ASP A 17 23.23 -12.10 -13.78
CA ASP A 17 24.10 -13.29 -13.85
C ASP A 17 23.36 -14.54 -13.33
N LEU A 18 22.51 -14.37 -12.30
CA LEU A 18 21.65 -15.45 -11.82
C LEU A 18 20.62 -15.88 -12.87
N TRP A 19 20.06 -14.93 -13.64
CA TRP A 19 19.15 -15.26 -14.74
C TRP A 19 19.84 -16.09 -15.83
N GLU A 20 21.05 -15.71 -16.24
CA GLU A 20 21.84 -16.47 -17.22
C GLU A 20 22.15 -17.88 -16.71
N ALA A 21 22.58 -18.01 -15.45
CA ALA A 21 22.85 -19.30 -14.82
C ALA A 21 21.59 -20.19 -14.66
N ALA A 22 20.41 -19.59 -14.54
CA ALA A 22 19.16 -20.30 -14.33
C ALA A 22 18.50 -20.85 -15.62
N LYS A 23 18.97 -20.45 -16.81
CA LYS A 23 18.33 -20.77 -18.10
C LYS A 23 18.11 -22.26 -18.36
N ASP A 24 19.05 -23.08 -17.92
CA ASP A 24 19.04 -24.53 -18.18
C ASP A 24 18.54 -25.34 -16.97
N LEU A 25 18.06 -24.68 -15.90
CA LEU A 25 17.49 -25.35 -14.74
C LEU A 25 16.07 -25.85 -15.04
N GLU A 26 15.72 -27.00 -14.47
CA GLU A 26 14.36 -27.52 -14.53
C GLU A 26 13.42 -26.64 -13.70
N VAL A 27 12.40 -26.08 -14.36
CA VAL A 27 11.33 -25.34 -13.69
C VAL A 27 10.37 -26.33 -13.04
N PHE A 28 10.06 -26.11 -11.76
CA PHE A 28 9.05 -26.88 -11.04
C PHE A 28 7.98 -25.96 -10.46
N GLU A 29 6.79 -26.51 -10.29
CA GLU A 29 5.64 -25.83 -9.67
C GLU A 29 5.71 -25.96 -8.15
N ALA A 30 5.48 -24.86 -7.44
CA ALA A 30 5.42 -24.82 -5.99
C ALA A 30 4.17 -24.08 -5.52
N ASP A 31 3.64 -24.45 -4.35
CA ASP A 31 2.53 -23.69 -3.75
C ASP A 31 3.02 -22.29 -3.36
N THR A 32 2.33 -21.26 -3.85
CA THR A 32 2.60 -19.86 -3.48
C THR A 32 2.60 -19.63 -1.97
N LYS A 33 1.84 -20.42 -1.20
CA LYS A 33 1.79 -20.32 0.26
C LYS A 33 3.16 -20.59 0.91
N SER A 34 4.02 -21.38 0.28
CA SER A 34 5.36 -21.68 0.77
C SER A 34 6.31 -20.47 0.74
N PHE A 35 5.89 -19.34 0.14
CA PHE A 35 6.69 -18.13 0.01
C PHE A 35 6.09 -16.92 0.74
N ILE A 36 4.99 -17.08 1.49
CA ILE A 36 4.31 -15.96 2.16
C ILE A 36 5.24 -15.26 3.15
N ASP A 37 6.04 -16.00 3.91
CA ASP A 37 6.97 -15.41 4.88
C ASP A 37 7.96 -14.46 4.18
N GLN A 38 8.35 -14.74 2.93
CA GLN A 38 9.22 -13.84 2.16
C GLN A 38 8.51 -12.55 1.70
N LEU A 39 7.17 -12.56 1.60
CA LEU A 39 6.39 -11.35 1.33
C LEU A 39 6.16 -10.50 2.57
N GLU A 40 6.35 -11.05 3.77
CA GLU A 40 6.28 -10.31 5.03
C GLU A 40 7.57 -9.53 5.31
N GLU A 41 8.69 -10.03 4.78
CA GLU A 41 9.98 -9.36 4.85
C GLU A 41 9.99 -8.04 4.09
N SER A 42 10.62 -7.03 4.69
CA SER A 42 10.71 -5.70 4.08
C SER A 42 11.77 -5.68 2.98
N VAL A 43 11.32 -5.86 1.75
CA VAL A 43 12.17 -5.85 0.54
C VAL A 43 12.21 -4.47 -0.14
N TRP A 44 11.27 -3.56 0.18
CA TRP A 44 11.19 -2.22 -0.41
C TRP A 44 11.21 -1.10 0.65
N GLY A 45 12.24 -1.12 1.52
CA GLY A 45 12.44 -0.09 2.54
C GLY A 45 11.59 -0.34 3.78
N GLU A 46 10.50 0.40 3.94
CA GLU A 46 9.51 0.20 5.02
C GLU A 46 8.27 -0.59 4.54
N MET A 47 8.24 -0.97 3.26
CA MET A 47 7.10 -1.67 2.63
C MET A 47 7.50 -3.11 2.29
N ASN A 48 6.66 -4.07 2.69
CA ASN A 48 6.84 -5.48 2.33
C ASN A 48 6.00 -5.89 1.11
N GLY A 49 6.12 -7.15 0.71
CA GLY A 49 5.35 -7.79 -0.35
C GLY A 49 3.84 -7.64 -0.18
N LEU A 50 3.34 -7.89 1.03
CA LEU A 50 1.91 -7.85 1.34
C LEU A 50 1.34 -6.43 1.28
N ASP A 51 2.11 -5.43 1.72
CA ASP A 51 1.72 -4.02 1.63
C ASP A 51 1.56 -3.57 0.17
N LEU A 52 2.52 -3.95 -0.69
CA LEU A 52 2.44 -3.66 -2.11
C LEU A 52 1.18 -4.30 -2.72
N ILE A 53 0.92 -5.57 -2.41
CA ILE A 53 -0.27 -6.28 -2.90
C ILE A 53 -1.54 -5.56 -2.48
N ALA A 54 -1.64 -5.13 -1.21
CA ALA A 54 -2.79 -4.39 -0.71
C ALA A 54 -2.98 -3.05 -1.44
N HIS A 55 -1.89 -2.32 -1.69
CA HIS A 55 -1.94 -1.07 -2.45
C HIS A 55 -2.31 -1.27 -3.91
N LEU A 56 -1.78 -2.30 -4.57
CA LEU A 56 -2.13 -2.65 -5.94
C LEU A 56 -3.60 -3.08 -6.06
N TYR A 57 -4.12 -3.81 -5.07
CA TYR A 57 -5.54 -4.16 -5.02
C TYR A 57 -6.42 -2.91 -4.97
N LYS A 58 -6.14 -1.98 -4.04
CA LYS A 58 -6.86 -0.70 -3.94
C LYS A 58 -6.77 0.12 -5.22
N LEU A 59 -5.57 0.19 -5.81
CA LEU A 59 -5.33 0.91 -7.07
C LEU A 59 -6.14 0.32 -8.22
N THR A 60 -6.08 -0.99 -8.43
CA THR A 60 -6.78 -1.65 -9.56
C THR A 60 -8.30 -1.54 -9.44
N HIS A 61 -8.83 -1.58 -8.21
CA HIS A 61 -10.28 -1.49 -7.93
C HIS A 61 -10.78 -0.06 -7.70
N ALA A 62 -9.91 0.95 -7.76
CA ALA A 62 -10.32 2.34 -7.63
C ALA A 62 -11.31 2.75 -8.73
N ASN A 63 -12.42 3.37 -8.33
CA ASN A 63 -13.48 3.83 -9.24
C ASN A 63 -13.35 5.34 -9.51
N PHE A 64 -13.43 5.73 -10.79
CA PHE A 64 -13.40 7.12 -11.23
C PHE A 64 -14.74 7.85 -11.14
N ASP A 65 -15.83 7.17 -10.82
CA ASP A 65 -17.13 7.82 -10.54
C ASP A 65 -17.05 8.73 -9.30
N TYR A 66 -16.04 8.55 -8.46
CA TYR A 66 -15.79 9.37 -7.28
C TYR A 66 -14.55 10.26 -7.49
N PRO A 67 -14.64 11.57 -7.27
CA PRO A 67 -13.52 12.50 -7.46
C PRO A 67 -12.41 12.28 -6.42
N ILE A 68 -11.19 12.74 -6.75
CA ILE A 68 -10.19 12.99 -5.71
C ILE A 68 -10.58 14.24 -4.92
N ILE A 69 -10.18 14.30 -3.66
CA ILE A 69 -10.51 15.39 -2.75
C ILE A 69 -9.24 16.15 -2.41
N LEU A 70 -9.25 17.47 -2.61
CA LEU A 70 -8.13 18.35 -2.29
C LEU A 70 -8.43 19.26 -1.10
N ASP A 71 -7.41 19.59 -0.33
CA ASP A 71 -7.43 20.65 0.68
C ASP A 71 -7.37 22.05 0.03
N PRO A 72 -7.56 23.15 0.81
CA PRO A 72 -7.52 24.51 0.28
C PRO A 72 -6.19 24.94 -0.37
N GLU A 73 -5.11 24.22 -0.07
CA GLU A 73 -3.78 24.43 -0.64
C GLU A 73 -3.52 23.55 -1.88
N GLY A 74 -4.45 22.66 -2.24
CA GLY A 74 -4.39 21.79 -3.40
C GLY A 74 -3.72 20.42 -3.14
N TYR A 75 -3.44 20.07 -1.89
CA TYR A 75 -2.94 18.75 -1.52
C TYR A 75 -4.06 17.72 -1.47
N ILE A 76 -3.72 16.47 -1.77
CA ILE A 76 -4.69 15.37 -1.83
C ILE A 76 -5.04 14.93 -0.41
N MET A 77 -6.31 15.07 -0.04
CA MET A 77 -6.90 14.55 1.19
C MET A 77 -7.40 13.11 1.02
N ASP A 78 -7.94 12.79 -0.16
CA ASP A 78 -8.41 11.46 -0.52
C ASP A 78 -8.27 11.22 -2.03
N GLY A 79 -8.03 9.96 -2.40
CA GLY A 79 -8.02 9.52 -3.79
C GLY A 79 -6.65 9.30 -4.41
N MET A 80 -5.59 9.14 -3.61
CA MET A 80 -4.28 8.79 -4.17
C MET A 80 -4.28 7.53 -5.02
N HIS A 81 -5.00 6.48 -4.64
CA HIS A 81 -5.11 5.27 -5.47
C HIS A 81 -5.79 5.55 -6.81
N ARG A 82 -6.80 6.43 -6.84
CA ARG A 82 -7.48 6.86 -8.08
C ARG A 82 -6.53 7.68 -8.95
N LEU A 83 -5.80 8.63 -8.37
CA LEU A 83 -4.82 9.42 -9.11
C LEU A 83 -3.73 8.53 -9.71
N SER A 84 -3.17 7.60 -8.92
CA SER A 84 -2.17 6.65 -9.39
C SER A 84 -2.71 5.77 -10.51
N LYS A 85 -3.96 5.29 -10.41
CA LYS A 85 -4.63 4.55 -11.50
C LYS A 85 -4.77 5.41 -12.76
N ALA A 86 -5.14 6.68 -12.64
CA ALA A 86 -5.27 7.58 -13.79
C ALA A 86 -3.94 7.77 -14.52
N PHE A 87 -2.83 7.92 -13.79
CA PHE A 87 -1.49 7.96 -14.38
C PHE A 87 -1.11 6.64 -15.06
N LEU A 88 -1.40 5.50 -14.43
CA LEU A 88 -1.12 4.17 -14.99
C LEU A 88 -1.91 3.93 -16.30
N GLU A 89 -3.18 4.35 -16.32
CA GLU A 89 -4.05 4.30 -17.50
C GLU A 89 -3.79 5.43 -18.50
N ARG A 90 -2.80 6.30 -18.26
CA ARG A 90 -2.46 7.46 -19.09
C ARG A 90 -3.65 8.38 -19.39
N ARG A 91 -4.55 8.54 -18.42
CA ARG A 91 -5.66 9.49 -18.51
C ARG A 91 -5.13 10.92 -18.44
N GLU A 92 -5.65 11.78 -19.30
CA GLU A 92 -5.30 13.20 -19.31
C GLU A 92 -6.02 14.00 -18.21
N THR A 93 -7.17 13.50 -17.73
CA THR A 93 -8.02 14.19 -16.75
C THR A 93 -8.59 13.21 -15.72
N ILE A 94 -8.88 13.70 -14.52
CA ILE A 94 -9.55 12.98 -13.43
C ILE A 94 -10.57 13.91 -12.75
N PRO A 95 -11.73 13.42 -12.25
CA PRO A 95 -12.65 14.24 -11.48
C PRO A 95 -12.02 14.69 -10.16
N VAL A 96 -12.20 15.97 -9.81
CA VAL A 96 -11.62 16.61 -8.62
C VAL A 96 -12.68 17.43 -7.91
N VAL A 97 -12.70 17.37 -6.60
CA VAL A 97 -13.36 18.36 -5.73
C VAL A 97 -12.32 18.94 -4.77
N MET A 98 -12.45 20.22 -4.46
CA MET A 98 -11.50 20.94 -3.62
C MET A 98 -12.29 21.71 -2.56
N PHE A 99 -11.89 21.56 -1.31
CA PHE A 99 -12.38 22.43 -0.24
C PHE A 99 -11.71 23.80 -0.35
N ASP A 100 -12.43 24.84 0.02
CA ASP A 100 -11.89 26.15 0.34
C ASP A 100 -11.86 26.33 1.87
N LYS A 101 -11.34 27.48 2.33
CA LYS A 101 -11.24 27.77 3.77
C LYS A 101 -12.59 27.93 4.46
N ASP A 102 -13.66 28.21 3.71
CA ASP A 102 -14.99 28.47 4.25
C ASP A 102 -15.84 27.19 4.31
N ASN A 103 -15.51 26.17 3.52
CA ASN A 103 -16.27 24.92 3.42
C ASN A 103 -15.51 23.65 3.87
N LEU A 104 -14.24 23.76 4.26
CA LEU A 104 -13.50 22.68 4.90
C LEU A 104 -14.13 22.37 6.28
N PRO A 105 -14.55 21.12 6.55
CA PRO A 105 -15.15 20.77 7.84
C PRO A 105 -14.11 20.81 8.97
N ASP A 106 -14.61 21.00 10.20
CA ASP A 106 -13.77 20.86 11.40
C ASP A 106 -13.14 19.44 11.46
N PRO A 107 -11.87 19.33 11.88
CA PRO A 107 -11.21 18.03 11.99
C PRO A 107 -11.85 17.19 13.09
N SER A 108 -12.07 15.89 12.82
CA SER A 108 -12.59 14.96 13.83
C SER A 108 -11.64 14.75 15.02
N TYR A 109 -10.33 14.95 14.81
CA TYR A 109 -9.29 14.82 15.83
C TYR A 109 -8.21 15.88 15.63
N ILE A 110 -7.82 16.55 16.71
CA ILE A 110 -6.66 17.45 16.74
C ILE A 110 -5.53 16.70 17.45
N ARG A 111 -4.39 16.52 16.78
CA ARG A 111 -3.18 15.98 17.43
C ARG A 111 -2.37 17.14 18.00
N GLU A 112 -2.10 17.10 19.30
CA GLU A 112 -1.20 18.06 19.93
C GLU A 112 0.22 17.86 19.42
N LYS A 113 0.92 18.98 19.21
CA LYS A 113 2.20 19.06 18.48
C LYS A 113 3.39 18.62 19.33
N ASP A 114 3.23 17.67 20.25
CA ASP A 114 4.28 17.30 21.20
C ASP A 114 4.83 15.90 20.97
N ASN A 115 6.13 15.88 20.67
CA ASN A 115 7.02 14.73 20.52
C ASN A 115 6.77 13.86 19.28
N PHE A 116 7.47 14.21 18.20
CA PHE A 116 7.93 13.26 17.19
C PHE A 116 8.80 12.17 17.86
N LEU A 117 8.17 11.25 18.58
CA LEU A 117 8.73 9.93 18.82
C LEU A 117 8.19 9.06 17.68
N PHE A 118 9.04 8.77 16.71
CA PHE A 118 8.77 7.73 15.72
C PHE A 118 8.63 6.41 16.46
N LEU A 119 7.42 6.08 16.91
CA LEU A 119 7.05 4.69 17.17
C LEU A 119 6.85 4.05 15.80
N ILE A 120 7.95 3.55 15.25
CA ILE A 120 7.93 2.50 14.24
C ILE A 120 7.31 1.29 14.97
N SER A 121 5.99 1.19 14.96
CA SER A 121 5.29 -0.03 15.33
C SER A 121 5.22 -0.91 14.09
N ASP A 122 5.44 -2.20 14.27
CA ASP A 122 5.53 -3.30 13.28
C ASP A 122 4.28 -3.53 12.39
N THR A 123 3.49 -2.48 12.17
CA THR A 123 2.40 -2.42 11.22
C THR A 123 2.73 -1.32 10.24
N SER A 124 3.10 -1.70 9.03
CA SER A 124 3.47 -0.87 7.91
C SER A 124 2.56 0.35 7.79
N PHE A 125 3.05 1.52 8.20
CA PHE A 125 2.40 2.81 7.97
C PHE A 125 3.23 3.60 6.96
N VAL A 126 2.81 3.65 5.69
CA VAL A 126 3.51 4.48 4.71
C VAL A 126 3.07 5.93 4.87
N TYR A 127 3.92 6.74 5.49
CA TYR A 127 3.71 8.17 5.65
C TYR A 127 4.17 8.93 4.40
N HIS A 128 3.24 9.53 3.66
CA HIS A 128 3.60 10.57 2.70
C HIS A 128 3.57 11.93 3.41
N LYS A 129 4.74 12.43 3.81
CA LYS A 129 4.89 13.75 4.42
C LYS A 129 5.09 14.82 3.34
N TRP A 130 4.19 15.80 3.29
CA TRP A 130 4.32 16.99 2.46
C TRP A 130 4.36 18.23 3.35
N GLU A 131 5.55 18.81 3.54
CA GLU A 131 5.86 20.01 4.35
C GLU A 131 5.39 19.97 5.83
N ASN A 132 4.12 19.68 6.13
CA ASN A 132 3.56 19.29 7.44
C ASN A 132 2.32 18.35 7.35
N ASN A 133 1.81 18.07 6.16
CA ASN A 133 0.63 17.25 5.92
C ASN A 133 1.00 15.76 5.81
N VAL A 134 0.16 14.91 6.39
CA VAL A 134 0.29 13.44 6.36
C VAL A 134 -1.05 12.85 5.98
N MET A 135 -1.08 12.10 4.88
CA MET A 135 -2.23 11.28 4.52
C MET A 135 -1.87 9.80 4.72
N ASN A 136 -2.68 9.12 5.54
CA ASN A 136 -2.55 7.68 5.75
C ASN A 136 -3.58 6.97 4.87
N CYS A 137 -3.10 6.36 3.79
CA CYS A 137 -3.96 5.67 2.82
C CYS A 137 -4.23 4.18 3.17
N GLN A 138 -3.74 3.71 4.33
CA GLN A 138 -3.88 2.32 4.73
C GLN A 138 -5.15 2.06 5.54
N LYS A 139 -5.62 3.00 6.36
CA LYS A 139 -6.63 2.65 7.38
C LYS A 139 -8.10 2.75 6.98
N TYR A 140 -8.53 3.56 6.01
CA TYR A 140 -9.98 3.70 5.73
C TYR A 140 -10.29 3.96 4.26
N MET A 141 -10.52 2.88 3.51
CA MET A 141 -11.40 2.86 2.33
C MET A 141 -12.10 1.48 2.26
N ILE A 142 -12.59 1.01 3.42
CA ILE A 142 -13.57 -0.08 3.54
C ILE A 142 -14.94 0.53 3.90
N GLU A 143 -15.25 1.72 3.37
CA GLU A 143 -16.57 2.34 3.57
C GLU A 143 -17.34 2.56 2.26
N ALA A 144 -16.83 2.07 1.12
CA ALA A 144 -17.57 2.09 -0.15
C ALA A 144 -18.03 0.70 -0.65
N TYR A 145 -17.49 -0.38 -0.10
CA TYR A 145 -18.00 -1.74 -0.30
C TYR A 145 -17.83 -2.48 1.01
N ASN A 146 -18.89 -3.12 1.48
CA ASN A 146 -19.06 -3.67 2.82
C ASN A 146 -17.79 -4.36 3.37
N GLU A 147 -17.51 -4.18 4.67
CA GLU A 147 -16.41 -4.85 5.37
C GLU A 147 -16.42 -6.36 5.18
N GLU A 148 -17.60 -6.93 4.97
CA GLU A 148 -17.84 -8.35 4.75
C GLU A 148 -17.17 -8.90 3.48
N ASP A 149 -17.11 -8.12 2.40
CA ASP A 149 -16.60 -8.55 1.09
C ASP A 149 -15.08 -8.37 1.01
N ALA A 150 -14.55 -7.34 1.67
CA ALA A 150 -13.11 -7.22 1.90
C ALA A 150 -12.61 -8.37 2.80
N PHE A 151 -13.36 -8.68 3.87
CA PHE A 151 -13.08 -9.83 4.74
C PHE A 151 -13.16 -11.15 3.97
N LYS A 152 -14.19 -11.35 3.12
CA LYS A 152 -14.32 -12.54 2.29
C LYS A 152 -13.19 -12.66 1.27
N ALA A 153 -12.72 -11.56 0.67
CA ALA A 153 -11.62 -11.58 -0.29
C ALA A 153 -10.29 -11.97 0.39
N VAL A 154 -10.01 -11.42 1.58
CA VAL A 154 -8.82 -11.75 2.37
C VAL A 154 -8.88 -13.18 2.92
N ASN A 155 -10.02 -13.59 3.49
CA ASN A 155 -10.21 -14.98 3.96
C ASN A 155 -10.22 -16.00 2.82
N LYS A 156 -10.66 -15.62 1.62
CA LYS A 156 -10.59 -16.48 0.42
C LYS A 156 -9.15 -16.63 -0.09
N MET A 157 -8.32 -15.60 0.05
CA MET A 157 -6.89 -15.68 -0.29
C MET A 157 -6.07 -16.42 0.76
N PHE A 158 -6.44 -16.33 2.05
CA PHE A 158 -5.67 -16.89 3.16
C PHE A 158 -6.56 -17.57 4.23
N PRO A 159 -7.16 -18.74 3.93
CA PRO A 159 -8.20 -19.37 4.76
C PRO A 159 -7.73 -19.85 6.14
N ASP A 160 -6.43 -20.01 6.37
CA ASP A 160 -5.89 -20.68 7.57
C ASP A 160 -5.24 -19.72 8.59
N ARG A 161 -5.30 -18.39 8.41
CA ARG A 161 -4.58 -17.42 9.27
C ARG A 161 -5.40 -16.70 10.33
N TYR A 162 -6.73 -16.82 10.36
CA TYR A 162 -7.58 -16.18 11.39
C TYR A 162 -8.24 -17.21 12.33
N ILE A 163 -7.42 -17.83 13.20
CA ILE A 163 -7.92 -18.42 14.45
C ILE A 163 -7.95 -17.32 15.51
N GLN A 164 -9.17 -16.90 15.84
CA GLN A 164 -9.60 -16.26 17.10
C GLN A 164 -8.83 -15.03 17.61
N ILE A 165 -9.34 -13.85 17.28
CA ILE A 165 -9.43 -12.75 18.25
C ILE A 165 -10.87 -12.24 18.16
N LEU A 166 -11.50 -11.98 19.30
CA LEU A 166 -12.94 -11.74 19.53
C LEU A 166 -13.76 -13.01 19.83
N ARG A 167 -13.37 -13.72 20.89
CA ARG A 167 -14.32 -14.04 21.96
C ARG A 167 -13.90 -13.24 23.20
N ASP A 168 -14.94 -12.67 23.79
CA ASP A 168 -15.03 -11.74 24.94
C ASP A 168 -14.64 -10.28 24.69
#